data_AF-A0A3A0BW67-F1
#
_entry.id   AF-A0A3A0BW67-F1
#
_cell.length_a   1.000
_cell.length_b   1.000
_cell.length_c   1.000
_cell.angle_alpha   90.00
_cell.angle_beta   90.00
_cell.angle_gamma   90.00
#
_symmetry.space_group_name_H-M   'P 1'
#
loop_
_entity.id
_entity.type
_entity.pdbx_description
1 polymer ?
#
loop_
_entity_poly.entity_id
_entity_poly.type
_entity_poly.pdbx_seq_one_letter_code
_entity_poly.pdbx_strand_id
1 'polypeptide(L)'
;MKDSEPLFCLLCQGRWLPRQVRINFQDHFHVLPPPHAERAEAFWQELAATSGNHFYNGELFRLEKFSASPEFLEMSLTRTCYRDQLYNNAHLQEMGEAAATRGLGVSAIVITSDGYTPIIRRSLHLGEAPGMLDVIGGHAHPNLHLRAGKPDLFAAIADEVTAELGLKPEDVKVECCSGLIEHPITLKPDIIFLTRITCTMARRGIYRIAGGAGFCGG
;
A
#
# COMPACT_ATOMS: atom_id res chain seq x y z
N MET A 1 26.30 19.22 -3.76
CA MET A 1 25.22 18.24 -3.55
C MET A 1 24.50 18.14 -4.87
N LYS A 2 24.41 16.95 -5.49
CA LYS A 2 23.46 16.76 -6.59
C LYS A 2 22.07 16.87 -5.94
N ASP A 3 21.19 17.67 -6.51
CA ASP A 3 19.78 17.69 -6.13
C ASP A 3 19.28 16.24 -6.23
N SER A 4 19.03 15.61 -5.08
CA SER A 4 18.47 14.27 -5.03
C SER A 4 17.03 14.38 -5.50
N GLU A 5 16.67 13.67 -6.56
CA GLU A 5 15.27 13.58 -6.99
C GLU A 5 14.40 13.16 -5.80
N PRO A 6 13.19 13.73 -5.67
CA PRO A 6 12.31 13.45 -4.54
C PRO A 6 11.96 11.96 -4.55
N LEU A 7 12.02 11.31 -3.38
CA LEU A 7 11.63 9.89 -3.26
C LEU A 7 10.14 9.66 -3.57
N PHE A 8 9.31 10.70 -3.38
CA PHE A 8 7.87 10.69 -3.66
C PHE A 8 7.39 12.06 -4.15
N CYS A 9 6.39 12.05 -5.03
CA CYS A 9 5.64 13.21 -5.46
C CYS A 9 4.36 13.34 -4.63
N LEU A 10 4.11 14.53 -4.06
CA LEU A 10 2.84 14.84 -3.39
C LEU A 10 1.76 15.13 -4.43
N LEU A 11 0.74 14.27 -4.51
CA LEU A 11 -0.39 14.44 -5.43
C LEU A 11 -1.49 15.32 -4.83
N CYS A 12 -1.82 15.11 -3.56
CA CYS A 12 -2.71 15.98 -2.79
C CYS A 12 -2.50 15.82 -1.29
N GLN A 13 -2.90 16.85 -0.52
CA GLN A 13 -2.89 16.83 0.93
C GLN A 13 -4.21 17.38 1.48
N GLY A 14 -4.67 16.83 2.59
CA GLY A 14 -5.88 17.29 3.26
C GLY A 14 -6.11 16.58 4.59
N ARG A 15 -7.31 16.75 5.13
CA ARG A 15 -7.77 16.03 6.32
C ARG A 15 -9.19 15.56 6.08
N TRP A 16 -9.31 14.38 5.46
CA TRP A 16 -10.60 13.80 5.10
C TRP A 16 -10.98 12.67 6.04
N LEU A 17 -12.10 12.82 6.73
CA LEU A 17 -12.73 11.74 7.48
C LEU A 17 -13.27 10.65 6.53
N PRO A 18 -13.61 9.45 7.02
CA PRO A 18 -14.14 8.37 6.16
C PRO A 18 -15.27 8.82 5.22
N ARG A 19 -16.23 9.61 5.74
CA ARG A 19 -17.36 10.14 4.95
C ARG A 19 -16.97 11.17 3.87
N GLN A 20 -15.74 11.66 3.90
CA GLN A 20 -15.20 12.66 2.98
C GLN A 20 -14.30 12.02 1.91
N VAL A 21 -13.97 10.73 2.03
CA VAL A 21 -13.30 9.97 0.98
C VAL A 21 -14.36 9.21 0.19
N ARG A 22 -14.55 9.60 -1.07
CA ARG A 22 -15.57 9.04 -1.96
C ARG A 22 -14.91 8.17 -3.01
N ILE A 23 -15.29 6.91 -3.02
CA ILE A 23 -14.73 5.93 -3.96
C ILE A 23 -15.82 5.54 -4.97
N ASN A 24 -15.54 5.84 -6.24
CA ASN A 24 -16.24 5.28 -7.37
C ASN A 24 -15.50 4.02 -7.84
N PHE A 25 -15.95 2.86 -7.34
CA PHE A 25 -15.34 1.59 -7.68
C PHE A 25 -16.02 0.96 -8.88
N GLN A 26 -15.22 0.56 -9.86
CA GLN A 26 -15.67 -0.20 -11.02
C GLN A 26 -14.99 -1.56 -10.96
N ASP A 27 -15.79 -2.62 -10.85
CA ASP A 27 -15.29 -4.00 -10.76
C ASP A 27 -14.89 -4.54 -12.15
N HIS A 28 -13.84 -3.94 -12.70
CA HIS A 28 -13.15 -4.46 -13.87
C HIS A 28 -11.66 -4.56 -13.58
N PHE A 29 -11.04 -5.55 -14.21
CA PHE A 29 -9.64 -5.84 -14.04
C PHE A 29 -8.82 -5.10 -15.11
N HIS A 30 -7.84 -4.32 -14.68
CA HIS A 30 -6.85 -3.72 -15.56
C HIS A 30 -5.90 -4.79 -16.06
N VAL A 31 -5.80 -4.91 -17.38
CA VAL A 31 -4.91 -5.85 -18.05
C VAL A 31 -3.83 -5.04 -18.76
N LEU A 32 -2.57 -5.40 -18.53
CA LEU A 32 -1.46 -4.79 -19.26
C LEU A 32 -1.63 -5.02 -20.77
N PRO A 33 -1.28 -4.03 -21.62
CA PRO A 33 -1.35 -4.21 -23.07
C PRO A 33 -0.33 -5.26 -23.54
N PRO A 34 -0.61 -6.07 -24.58
CA PRO A 34 0.41 -6.87 -25.24
C PRO A 34 1.53 -5.97 -25.80
N PRO A 35 2.81 -6.39 -25.75
CA PRO A 35 3.32 -7.69 -25.28
C PRO A 35 3.57 -7.77 -23.75
N HIS A 36 3.27 -6.70 -22.98
CA HIS A 36 3.64 -6.63 -21.57
C HIS A 36 2.89 -7.61 -20.68
N ALA A 37 1.63 -7.94 -20.98
CA ALA A 37 0.91 -8.99 -20.25
C ALA A 37 1.62 -10.36 -20.32
N GLU A 38 2.11 -10.75 -21.51
CA GLU A 38 2.83 -12.02 -21.69
C GLU A 38 4.18 -12.00 -20.95
N ARG A 39 4.89 -10.87 -21.01
CA ARG A 39 6.16 -10.69 -20.31
C ARG A 39 5.99 -10.68 -18.79
N ALA A 40 4.92 -10.07 -18.28
CA ALA A 40 4.60 -10.06 -16.85
C ALA A 40 4.33 -11.47 -16.32
N GLU A 41 3.65 -12.31 -17.11
CA GLU A 41 3.43 -13.71 -16.76
C GLU A 41 4.75 -14.50 -16.75
N ALA A 42 5.58 -14.36 -17.80
CA ALA A 42 6.88 -15.04 -17.84
C ALA A 42 7.79 -14.61 -16.66
N PHE A 43 7.83 -13.31 -16.37
CA PHE A 43 8.55 -12.73 -15.23
C PHE A 43 8.08 -13.32 -13.89
N TRP A 44 6.77 -13.50 -13.72
CA TRP A 44 6.20 -14.11 -12.52
C TRP A 44 6.61 -15.57 -12.35
N GLN A 45 6.56 -16.36 -13.42
CA GLN A 45 6.91 -17.78 -13.38
C GLN A 45 8.40 -17.97 -13.01
N GLU A 46 9.28 -17.11 -13.52
CA GLU A 46 10.69 -17.12 -13.15
C GLU A 46 10.91 -16.76 -11.67
N LEU A 47 10.23 -15.72 -11.18
CA LEU A 47 10.28 -15.36 -9.76
C LEU A 47 9.75 -16.47 -8.85
N ALA A 48 8.60 -17.06 -9.19
CA ALA A 48 8.00 -18.15 -8.42
C ALA A 48 8.91 -19.39 -8.37
N ALA A 49 9.59 -19.71 -9.47
CA ALA A 49 10.54 -20.82 -9.54
C ALA A 49 11.79 -20.61 -8.68
N THR A 50 12.27 -19.37 -8.57
CA THR A 50 13.53 -19.04 -7.88
C THR A 50 13.36 -18.72 -6.40
N SER A 51 12.15 -18.32 -5.99
CA SER A 51 11.91 -17.73 -4.68
C SER A 51 11.27 -18.67 -3.65
N GLY A 52 10.97 -19.92 -4.00
CA GLY A 52 10.12 -20.79 -3.18
C GLY A 52 8.69 -20.23 -3.04
N ASN A 53 7.80 -20.90 -2.32
CA ASN A 53 6.37 -20.51 -2.16
C ASN A 53 6.15 -19.17 -1.39
N HIS A 54 7.09 -18.24 -1.41
CA HIS A 54 7.04 -16.96 -0.70
C HIS A 54 6.27 -15.86 -1.45
N PHE A 55 5.98 -16.05 -2.74
CA PHE A 55 5.23 -15.08 -3.54
C PHE A 55 3.82 -15.59 -3.84
N TYR A 56 2.84 -14.77 -3.48
CA TYR A 56 1.43 -14.99 -3.80
C TYR A 56 0.92 -13.86 -4.70
N ASN A 57 0.26 -14.20 -5.81
CA ASN A 57 -0.31 -13.20 -6.70
C ASN A 57 -1.66 -12.73 -6.15
N GLY A 58 -1.62 -11.77 -5.23
CA GLY A 58 -2.80 -11.13 -4.66
C GLY A 58 -3.39 -10.07 -5.57
N GLU A 59 -4.71 -9.90 -5.52
CA GLU A 59 -5.37 -8.78 -6.16
C GLU A 59 -5.17 -7.48 -5.38
N LEU A 60 -5.12 -6.37 -6.12
CA LEU A 60 -4.93 -5.02 -5.61
C LEU A 60 -6.02 -4.10 -6.18
N PHE A 61 -6.30 -3.01 -5.49
CA PHE A 61 -6.97 -1.88 -6.13
C PHE A 61 -5.99 -1.09 -7.00
N ARG A 62 -6.47 -0.59 -8.13
CA ARG A 62 -5.75 0.31 -9.02
C ARG A 62 -6.38 1.69 -8.97
N LEU A 63 -5.55 2.73 -8.90
CA LEU A 63 -6.00 4.12 -9.01
C LEU A 63 -6.13 4.53 -10.49
N GLU A 64 -7.35 4.85 -10.92
CA GLU A 64 -7.60 5.39 -12.27
C GLU A 64 -7.41 6.92 -12.31
N LYS A 65 -8.04 7.60 -11.37
CA LYS A 65 -8.06 9.05 -11.27
C LYS A 65 -8.46 9.48 -9.86
N PHE A 66 -8.09 10.70 -9.52
CA PHE A 66 -8.51 11.35 -8.28
C PHE A 66 -8.80 12.84 -8.52
N SER A 67 -9.57 13.42 -7.61
CA SER A 67 -9.72 14.86 -7.44
C SER A 67 -9.81 15.18 -5.96
N ALA A 68 -9.22 16.29 -5.53
CA ALA A 68 -9.18 16.69 -4.13
C ALA A 68 -9.67 18.14 -3.98
N SER A 69 -10.48 18.36 -2.94
CA SER A 69 -10.85 19.66 -2.40
C SER A 69 -10.67 19.63 -0.87
N PRO A 70 -10.76 20.78 -0.17
CA PRO A 70 -10.76 20.78 1.30
C PRO A 70 -11.87 19.90 1.91
N GLU A 71 -12.99 19.73 1.20
CA GLU A 71 -14.17 19.00 1.68
C GLU A 71 -14.12 17.51 1.35
N PHE A 72 -13.63 17.13 0.17
CA PHE A 72 -13.68 15.75 -0.33
C PHE A 72 -12.40 15.32 -1.05
N LEU A 73 -12.06 14.04 -0.88
CA LEU A 73 -11.16 13.31 -1.76
C LEU A 73 -12.01 12.33 -2.56
N GLU A 74 -12.05 12.49 -3.88
CA GLU A 74 -12.80 11.61 -4.78
C GLU A 74 -11.82 10.76 -5.59
N MET A 75 -12.03 9.45 -5.60
CA MET A 75 -11.15 8.47 -6.23
C MET A 75 -11.98 7.55 -7.12
N SER A 76 -11.45 7.21 -8.28
CA SER A 76 -11.97 6.11 -9.09
C SER A 76 -11.01 4.94 -9.04
N LEU A 77 -11.51 3.78 -8.64
CA LEU A 77 -10.71 2.58 -8.42
C LEU A 77 -11.20 1.42 -9.29
N THR A 78 -10.25 0.59 -9.70
CA THR A 78 -10.44 -0.65 -10.47
C THR A 78 -9.59 -1.77 -9.84
N ARG A 79 -9.50 -2.95 -10.46
CA ARG A 79 -8.68 -4.06 -9.96
C ARG A 79 -7.41 -4.22 -10.78
N THR A 80 -6.36 -4.70 -10.13
CA THR A 80 -5.14 -5.22 -10.75
C THR A 80 -4.57 -6.34 -9.86
N CYS A 81 -3.34 -6.78 -10.09
CA CYS A 81 -2.69 -7.78 -9.24
C CYS A 81 -1.23 -7.45 -8.95
N TYR A 82 -0.72 -8.12 -7.91
CA TYR A 82 0.65 -7.96 -7.43
C TYR A 82 1.69 -8.33 -8.48
N ARG A 83 1.43 -9.36 -9.30
CA ARG A 83 2.28 -9.71 -10.44
C ARG A 83 2.52 -8.52 -11.36
N ASP A 84 1.44 -7.91 -11.84
CA ASP A 84 1.52 -6.82 -12.81
C ASP A 84 2.18 -5.59 -12.19
N GLN A 85 1.93 -5.34 -10.90
CA GLN A 85 2.61 -4.26 -10.15
C GLN A 85 4.11 -4.50 -10.01
N LEU A 86 4.54 -5.75 -9.76
CA LEU A 86 5.95 -6.08 -9.64
C LEU A 86 6.67 -5.99 -10.98
N TYR A 87 6.04 -6.47 -12.05
CA TYR A 87 6.53 -6.28 -13.42
C TYR A 87 6.63 -4.79 -13.77
N ASN A 88 5.60 -3.99 -13.48
CA ASN A 88 5.60 -2.53 -13.64
C ASN A 88 6.80 -1.89 -12.93
N ASN A 89 7.07 -2.26 -11.67
CA ASN A 89 8.17 -1.67 -10.91
C ASN A 89 9.53 -1.87 -11.59
N ALA A 90 9.73 -2.97 -12.30
CA ALA A 90 10.98 -3.27 -13.00
C ALA A 90 11.02 -2.75 -14.45
N HIS A 91 9.87 -2.58 -15.10
CA HIS A 91 9.79 -2.38 -16.55
C HIS A 91 9.01 -1.13 -17.00
N LEU A 92 8.62 -0.23 -16.09
CA LEU A 92 7.80 0.92 -16.45
C LEU A 92 8.41 1.79 -17.56
N GLN A 93 9.73 2.00 -17.54
CA GLN A 93 10.40 2.80 -18.56
C GLN A 93 10.21 2.23 -19.98
N GLU A 94 10.14 0.91 -20.11
CA GLU A 94 9.89 0.23 -21.39
C GLU A 94 8.40 0.23 -21.76
N MET A 95 7.53 0.10 -20.77
CA MET A 95 6.07 0.05 -20.94
C MET A 95 5.47 1.41 -21.30
N GLY A 96 6.09 2.48 -20.81
CA GLY A 96 5.55 3.84 -20.85
C GLY A 96 4.47 4.07 -19.78
N GLU A 97 4.34 5.32 -19.35
CA GLU A 97 3.45 5.73 -18.24
C GLU A 97 1.96 5.43 -18.47
N ALA A 98 1.54 5.37 -19.73
CA ALA A 98 0.16 5.05 -20.11
C ALA A 98 -0.22 3.61 -19.74
N ALA A 99 0.75 2.70 -19.70
CA ALA A 99 0.58 1.30 -19.31
C ALA A 99 0.85 1.05 -17.82
N ALA A 100 1.09 2.10 -17.02
CA ALA A 100 1.42 1.93 -15.61
C ALA A 100 0.28 1.26 -14.83
N THR A 101 0.65 0.29 -14.01
CA THR A 101 -0.29 -0.52 -13.23
C THR A 101 -1.00 0.30 -12.16
N ARG A 102 -0.30 1.26 -11.52
CA ARG A 102 -0.84 2.16 -10.49
C ARG A 102 -1.60 1.42 -9.37
N GLY A 103 -1.08 0.28 -8.92
CA GLY A 103 -1.60 -0.45 -7.78
C GLY A 103 -1.50 0.39 -6.51
N LEU A 104 -2.63 0.65 -5.86
CA LEU A 104 -2.77 1.57 -4.74
C LEU A 104 -2.23 0.95 -3.45
N GLY A 105 -1.17 1.55 -2.90
CA GLY A 105 -0.71 1.30 -1.53
C GLY A 105 -1.60 2.01 -0.51
N VAL A 106 -1.58 1.50 0.73
CA VAL A 106 -2.11 2.19 1.91
C VAL A 106 -1.02 2.29 2.97
N SER A 107 -0.82 3.48 3.52
CA SER A 107 0.24 3.74 4.51
C SER A 107 -0.28 4.57 5.68
N ALA A 108 0.27 4.34 6.87
CA ALA A 108 -0.11 5.00 8.11
C ALA A 108 1.05 5.75 8.75
N ILE A 109 0.82 7.03 9.03
CA ILE A 109 1.57 7.76 10.05
C ILE A 109 0.92 7.43 11.40
N VAL A 110 1.52 6.50 12.13
CA VAL A 110 1.02 6.09 13.45
C VAL A 110 1.55 7.02 14.54
N ILE A 111 0.67 7.43 15.46
CA ILE A 111 1.03 8.19 16.66
C ILE A 111 0.60 7.39 17.90
N THR A 112 1.58 7.01 18.71
CA THR A 112 1.40 6.37 20.02
C THR A 112 0.81 7.36 21.05
N SER A 113 0.28 6.84 22.16
CA SER A 113 -0.30 7.67 23.22
C SER A 113 0.72 8.60 23.90
N ASP A 114 2.02 8.27 23.82
CA ASP A 114 3.15 9.06 24.31
C ASP A 114 3.85 9.88 23.20
N GLY A 115 3.26 9.97 22.01
CA GLY A 115 3.66 10.93 20.97
C GLY A 115 4.77 10.48 20.03
N TYR A 116 5.18 9.21 20.07
CA TYR A 116 6.13 8.62 19.13
C TYR A 116 5.45 8.10 17.86
N THR A 117 6.22 8.08 16.77
CA THR A 117 5.86 7.45 15.50
C THR A 117 6.71 6.21 15.27
N PRO A 118 6.14 5.00 15.38
CA PRO A 118 6.87 3.77 15.07
C PRO A 118 7.22 3.75 13.58
N ILE A 119 8.42 3.25 13.29
CA ILE A 119 8.92 2.99 11.94
C ILE A 119 9.36 1.53 11.88
N ILE A 120 9.16 0.88 10.74
CA ILE A 120 9.54 -0.51 10.54
C ILE A 120 10.79 -0.60 9.67
N ARG A 121 11.47 -1.74 9.72
CA ARG A 121 12.53 -2.09 8.77
C ARG A 121 12.03 -3.21 7.87
N ARG A 122 11.98 -2.95 6.58
CA ARG A 122 11.56 -3.93 5.57
C ARG A 122 12.49 -5.13 5.56
N SER A 123 11.92 -6.33 5.37
CA SER A 123 12.71 -7.55 5.20
C SER A 123 13.64 -7.44 3.97
N LEU A 124 14.81 -8.07 4.04
CA LEU A 124 15.75 -8.13 2.92
C LEU A 124 15.24 -9.00 1.75
N HIS A 125 14.19 -9.79 1.97
CA HIS A 125 13.63 -10.72 0.99
C HIS A 125 12.40 -10.17 0.25
N LEU A 126 12.06 -8.89 0.41
CA LEU A 126 10.95 -8.27 -0.29
C LEU A 126 11.37 -7.75 -1.68
N GLY A 127 10.46 -7.86 -2.66
CA GLY A 127 10.67 -7.34 -4.01
C GLY A 127 10.68 -5.81 -4.12
N GLU A 128 10.31 -5.09 -3.05
CA GLU A 128 10.28 -3.62 -3.00
C GLU A 128 11.04 -3.11 -1.77
N ALA A 129 12.07 -2.28 -2.01
CA ALA A 129 12.90 -1.58 -1.03
C ALA A 129 13.47 -2.46 0.13
N PRO A 130 14.22 -3.54 -0.17
CA PRO A 130 14.71 -4.46 0.86
C PRO A 130 15.63 -3.77 1.88
N GLY A 131 15.37 -3.99 3.18
CA GLY A 131 16.20 -3.46 4.28
C GLY A 131 16.00 -1.98 4.64
N MET A 132 15.19 -1.25 3.86
CA MET A 132 14.92 0.17 4.10
C MET A 132 14.00 0.38 5.31
N LEU A 133 14.05 1.60 5.87
CA LEU A 133 13.07 2.04 6.86
C LEU A 133 11.78 2.43 6.14
N ASP A 134 10.65 2.12 6.75
CA ASP A 134 9.34 2.36 6.18
C ASP A 134 8.33 2.74 7.28
N VAL A 135 7.20 3.29 6.85
CA VAL A 135 6.02 3.42 7.69
C VAL A 135 5.22 2.10 7.65
N ILE A 136 4.26 2.00 8.54
CA ILE A 136 3.34 0.86 8.58
C ILE A 136 2.39 0.98 7.39
N GLY A 137 2.26 -0.08 6.61
CA GLY A 137 1.47 -0.03 5.39
C GLY A 137 1.52 -1.31 4.58
N GLY A 138 0.74 -1.34 3.51
CA GLY A 138 0.58 -2.51 2.68
C GLY A 138 -0.35 -2.22 1.52
N HIS A 139 -1.27 -3.14 1.25
CA HIS A 139 -2.20 -3.02 0.13
C HIS A 139 -3.62 -3.34 0.56
N ALA A 140 -4.55 -2.50 0.12
CA ALA A 140 -5.96 -2.84 0.23
C ALA A 140 -6.31 -3.93 -0.81
N HIS A 141 -6.64 -5.12 -0.31
CA HIS A 141 -7.08 -6.25 -1.12
C HIS A 141 -8.60 -6.27 -1.38
N PRO A 142 -9.07 -6.43 -2.64
CA PRO A 142 -10.49 -6.56 -2.97
C PRO A 142 -11.23 -7.66 -2.20
N ASN A 143 -10.58 -8.80 -1.96
CA ASN A 143 -11.20 -9.94 -1.27
C ASN A 143 -11.44 -9.73 0.22
N LEU A 144 -10.77 -8.75 0.84
CA LEU A 144 -10.85 -8.49 2.29
C LEU A 144 -11.57 -7.17 2.60
N HIS A 145 -11.30 -6.15 1.78
CA HIS A 145 -11.66 -4.76 2.06
C HIS A 145 -12.78 -4.23 1.15
N LEU A 146 -13.57 -5.10 0.53
CA LEU A 146 -14.85 -4.70 -0.03
C LEU A 146 -15.95 -4.77 1.04
N ARG A 147 -16.67 -3.65 1.23
CA ARG A 147 -17.82 -3.52 2.12
C ARG A 147 -18.98 -2.94 1.33
N ALA A 148 -20.09 -3.67 1.27
CA ALA A 148 -21.25 -3.31 0.44
C ALA A 148 -20.88 -2.94 -1.02
N GLY A 149 -19.94 -3.70 -1.60
CA GLY A 149 -19.46 -3.49 -2.98
C GLY A 149 -18.52 -2.29 -3.18
N LYS A 150 -18.01 -1.67 -2.11
CA LYS A 150 -17.07 -0.55 -2.18
C LYS A 150 -15.79 -0.82 -1.40
N PRO A 151 -14.62 -0.36 -1.88
CA PRO A 151 -13.38 -0.43 -1.13
C PRO A 151 -13.47 0.35 0.18
N ASP A 152 -13.01 -0.24 1.27
CA ASP A 152 -12.88 0.37 2.58
C ASP A 152 -11.40 0.51 2.95
N LEU A 153 -10.80 1.62 2.50
CA LEU A 153 -9.38 1.89 2.68
C LEU A 153 -9.02 2.22 4.15
N PHE A 154 -10.00 2.69 4.94
CA PHE A 154 -9.81 2.95 6.36
C PHE A 154 -9.76 1.64 7.16
N ALA A 155 -10.61 0.67 6.81
CA ALA A 155 -10.50 -0.67 7.36
C ALA A 155 -9.19 -1.34 6.96
N ALA A 156 -8.79 -1.23 5.68
CA ALA A 156 -7.54 -1.81 5.19
C ALA A 156 -6.33 -1.35 6.00
N ILE A 157 -6.16 -0.03 6.17
CA ILE A 157 -5.02 0.48 6.93
C ILE A 157 -5.12 0.18 8.43
N ALA A 158 -6.33 0.08 8.99
CA ALA A 158 -6.51 -0.33 10.39
C ALA A 158 -6.09 -1.79 10.60
N ASP A 159 -6.41 -2.68 9.65
CA ASP A 159 -6.02 -4.09 9.68
C ASP A 159 -4.49 -4.24 9.58
N GLU A 160 -3.85 -3.48 8.67
CA GLU A 160 -2.37 -3.45 8.55
C GLU A 160 -1.70 -2.98 9.86
N VAL A 161 -2.16 -1.86 10.43
CA VAL A 161 -1.63 -1.35 11.71
C VAL A 161 -1.83 -2.35 12.85
N THR A 162 -2.97 -3.03 12.87
CA THR A 162 -3.28 -4.05 13.88
C THR A 162 -2.33 -5.24 13.76
N ALA A 163 -2.14 -5.75 12.53
CA ALA A 163 -1.29 -6.90 12.25
C ALA A 163 0.18 -6.60 12.51
N GLU A 164 0.71 -5.50 11.97
CA GLU A 164 2.14 -5.16 12.08
C GLU A 164 2.56 -4.74 13.49
N LEU A 165 1.64 -4.28 14.34
CA LEU A 165 1.97 -3.91 15.72
C LEU A 165 1.50 -4.93 16.75
N GLY A 166 0.84 -6.02 16.31
CA GLY A 166 0.26 -7.03 17.20
C GLY A 166 -0.76 -6.42 18.17
N LEU A 167 -1.56 -5.47 17.69
CA LEU A 167 -2.56 -4.75 18.48
C LEU A 167 -3.92 -5.44 18.38
N LYS A 168 -4.87 -4.96 19.18
CA LYS A 168 -6.28 -5.28 18.99
C LYS A 168 -6.94 -4.18 18.17
N PRO A 169 -8.01 -4.47 17.42
CA PRO A 169 -8.71 -3.45 16.63
C PRO A 169 -9.15 -2.23 17.47
N GLU A 170 -9.60 -2.44 18.72
CA GLU A 170 -10.00 -1.35 19.61
C GLU A 170 -8.84 -0.42 20.04
N ASP A 171 -7.59 -0.87 19.90
CA ASP A 171 -6.40 -0.06 20.20
C ASP A 171 -6.04 0.87 19.03
N VAL A 172 -6.67 0.73 17.86
CA VAL A 172 -6.33 1.43 16.61
C VAL A 172 -7.45 2.39 16.20
N LYS A 173 -7.10 3.66 15.98
CA LYS A 173 -8.02 4.70 15.50
C LYS A 173 -7.42 5.41 14.30
N VAL A 174 -7.94 5.11 13.11
CA VAL A 174 -7.62 5.87 11.90
C VAL A 174 -8.36 7.22 11.96
N GLU A 175 -7.63 8.32 12.13
CA GLU A 175 -8.21 9.64 12.33
C GLU A 175 -8.72 10.26 11.03
N CYS A 176 -7.92 10.19 9.97
CA CYS A 176 -8.25 10.74 8.67
C CYS A 176 -7.31 10.22 7.57
N CYS A 177 -7.74 10.35 6.31
CA CYS A 177 -6.84 10.39 5.17
C CYS A 177 -6.14 11.77 5.14
N SER A 178 -4.81 11.75 5.05
CA SER A 178 -3.94 12.94 5.09
C SER A 178 -3.42 13.35 3.72
N GLY A 179 -3.41 12.45 2.75
CA GLY A 179 -2.92 12.76 1.41
C GLY A 179 -2.79 11.55 0.52
N LEU A 180 -2.34 11.82 -0.71
CA LEU A 180 -1.98 10.84 -1.71
C LEU A 180 -0.61 11.23 -2.24
N ILE A 181 0.30 10.27 -2.31
CA ILE A 181 1.62 10.42 -2.90
C ILE A 181 1.80 9.43 -4.04
N GLU A 182 2.82 9.64 -4.86
CA GLU A 182 3.19 8.73 -5.94
C GLU A 182 4.71 8.57 -6.01
N HIS A 183 5.17 7.35 -6.21
CA HIS A 183 6.59 7.10 -6.44
C HIS A 183 6.95 7.53 -7.87
N PRO A 184 7.91 8.46 -8.08
CA PRO A 184 8.14 9.07 -9.39
C PRO A 184 8.67 8.09 -10.44
N ILE A 185 9.34 7.01 -10.02
CA ILE A 185 9.93 6.03 -10.95
C ILE A 185 8.93 4.92 -11.32
N THR A 186 8.05 4.49 -10.42
CA THR A 186 7.17 3.34 -10.64
C THR A 186 5.71 3.75 -10.88
N LEU A 187 5.41 5.04 -10.68
CA LEU A 187 4.07 5.62 -10.70
C LEU A 187 3.09 4.84 -9.80
N LYS A 188 3.61 4.27 -8.72
CA LYS A 188 2.81 3.57 -7.71
C LYS A 188 2.24 4.62 -6.75
N PRO A 189 0.91 4.79 -6.70
CA PRO A 189 0.29 5.70 -5.75
C PRO A 189 0.18 5.06 -4.37
N ASP A 190 0.25 5.88 -3.33
CA ASP A 190 0.08 5.47 -1.94
C ASP A 190 -0.78 6.49 -1.18
N ILE A 191 -1.88 6.03 -0.59
CA ILE A 191 -2.79 6.87 0.20
C ILE A 191 -2.35 6.85 1.66
N ILE A 192 -2.19 8.04 2.24
CA ILE A 192 -1.59 8.22 3.55
C ILE A 192 -2.68 8.51 4.58
N PHE A 193 -2.66 7.77 5.68
CA PHE A 193 -3.57 7.93 6.80
C PHE A 193 -2.85 8.38 8.06
N LEU A 194 -3.49 9.27 8.82
CA LEU A 194 -3.08 9.56 10.18
C LEU A 194 -3.81 8.59 11.11
N THR A 195 -3.06 7.81 11.88
CA THR A 195 -3.60 6.80 12.78
C THR A 195 -3.08 7.02 14.19
N ARG A 196 -3.95 6.94 15.19
CA ARG A 196 -3.56 6.94 16.61
C ARG A 196 -3.75 5.57 17.20
N ILE A 197 -2.85 5.21 18.09
CA ILE A 197 -3.01 4.02 18.92
C ILE A 197 -3.05 4.39 20.40
N THR A 198 -3.78 3.59 21.19
CA THR A 198 -3.96 3.79 22.63
C THR A 198 -2.71 3.45 23.44
N CYS A 199 -1.72 2.81 22.80
CA CYS A 199 -0.54 2.26 23.43
C CYS A 199 0.64 3.24 23.42
N THR A 200 1.46 3.16 24.45
CA THR A 200 2.78 3.79 24.45
C THR A 200 3.77 3.02 23.60
N MET A 201 4.83 3.68 23.13
CA MET A 201 5.91 3.02 22.39
C MET A 201 6.56 1.91 23.24
N ALA A 202 6.64 2.10 24.55
CA ALA A 202 7.25 1.16 25.50
C ALA A 202 6.51 -0.20 25.62
N ARG A 203 5.29 -0.36 25.07
CA ARG A 203 4.54 -1.62 25.11
C ARG A 203 5.35 -2.73 24.42
N ARG A 204 5.67 -3.79 25.17
CA ARG A 204 6.33 -5.00 24.64
C ARG A 204 5.46 -5.58 23.51
N GLY A 205 5.96 -5.55 22.28
CA GLY A 205 5.23 -5.97 21.07
C GLY A 205 5.54 -5.08 19.87
N ILE A 206 5.49 -3.75 20.08
CA ILE A 206 5.78 -2.75 19.02
C ILE A 206 7.25 -2.84 18.56
N TYR A 207 8.18 -3.20 19.46
CA TYR A 207 9.61 -3.35 19.16
C TYR A 207 10.02 -4.67 18.50
N ARG A 208 9.15 -5.69 18.42
CA ARG A 208 9.58 -7.06 18.09
C ARG A 208 9.41 -7.49 16.64
N ILE A 209 8.86 -6.66 15.75
CA ILE A 209 8.81 -6.99 14.32
C ILE A 209 10.04 -6.41 13.61
N ALA A 210 11.21 -6.85 14.07
CA ALA A 210 12.49 -6.65 13.40
C ALA A 210 13.45 -7.76 13.87
N GLY A 211 13.05 -9.03 13.69
CA GLY A 211 13.89 -10.15 14.09
C GLY A 211 13.23 -11.51 14.09
N GLY A 212 12.85 -12.03 12.91
CA GLY A 212 12.81 -13.46 12.61
C GLY A 212 11.69 -14.33 13.23
N ALA A 213 11.41 -15.40 12.48
CA ALA A 213 10.51 -16.53 12.75
C ALA A 213 9.02 -16.31 12.43
N GLY A 214 8.54 -17.15 11.51
CA GLY A 214 7.25 -17.03 10.85
C GLY A 214 6.03 -17.34 11.71
N PHE A 215 4.90 -16.87 11.20
CA PHE A 215 3.58 -17.39 11.51
C PHE A 215 3.10 -18.20 10.30
N CYS A 216 3.57 -19.45 10.20
CA CYS A 216 2.75 -20.50 9.63
C CYS A 216 1.83 -20.96 10.77
N GLY A 217 0.52 -20.84 10.60
CA GLY A 217 -0.44 -21.36 11.54
C GLY A 217 -1.74 -21.71 10.85
N GLY A 218 -1.98 -23.02 10.70
CA GLY A 218 -3.25 -23.62 10.30
C GLY A 218 -3.28 -24.17 8.89
#